data_AF-A0A2T0A2W3-F1
#
_entry.id   AF-A0A2T0A2W3-F1
#
_cell.length_a   1.000
_cell.length_b   1.000
_cell.length_c   1.000
_cell.angle_alpha   90.00
_cell.angle_beta   90.00
_cell.angle_gamma   90.00
#
_symmetry.space_group_name_H-M   'P 1'
#
loop_
_entity.id
_entity.type
_entity.pdbx_description
1 polymer ?
#
loop_
_entity_poly.entity_id
_entity_poly.type
_entity_poly.pdbx_seq_one_letter_code
_entity_poly.pdbx_strand_id
1 'polypeptide(L)' 'LANSTPAPSATLFINNQSVVRSPFDPSPTAGQSARLALRALATALEHDHPAVQLTMQWLAGHLEVPGNELADEEAKRAA' A
#
# COMPACT_ATOMS: atom_id res chain seq x y z
N LEU A 1 -4.81 1.65 -36.55
CA LEU A 1 -3.93 1.33 -35.40
C LEU A 1 -4.60 1.90 -34.17
N ALA A 2 -5.10 1.06 -33.26
CA ALA A 2 -5.75 1.55 -32.04
C ALA A 2 -4.67 2.02 -31.06
N ASN A 3 -4.64 3.32 -30.76
CA ASN A 3 -3.85 3.87 -29.66
C ASN A 3 -4.38 3.29 -28.36
N SER A 4 -3.68 2.31 -27.80
CA SER A 4 -3.96 1.78 -26.47
C SER A 4 -3.29 2.70 -25.47
N THR A 5 -4.07 3.56 -24.80
CA THR A 5 -3.57 4.30 -23.64
C THR A 5 -3.15 3.27 -22.58
N PRO A 6 -1.93 3.37 -22.03
CA PRO A 6 -1.49 2.43 -21.00
C PRO A 6 -2.43 2.48 -19.79
N ALA A 7 -2.63 1.32 -19.19
CA ALA A 7 -3.39 1.17 -17.97
C ALA A 7 -2.89 2.15 -16.89
N PRO A 8 -3.78 2.87 -16.18
CA PRO A 8 -3.37 3.70 -15.06
C PRO A 8 -2.68 2.84 -14.00
N SER A 9 -1.50 3.27 -13.56
CA SER A 9 -0.68 2.51 -12.60
C SER A 9 -0.27 3.38 -11.41
N ALA A 10 -0.21 2.77 -10.23
CA ALA A 10 0.27 3.42 -9.01
C ALA A 10 1.22 2.49 -8.23
N THR A 11 2.19 3.08 -7.53
CA THR A 11 3.02 2.35 -6.56
C THR A 11 2.79 2.91 -5.17
N LEU A 12 2.42 2.04 -4.23
CA LEU A 12 2.25 2.35 -2.82
C LEU A 12 3.50 1.88 -2.05
N PHE A 13 4.22 2.82 -1.46
CA PHE A 13 5.33 2.51 -0.55
C PHE A 13 4.81 2.39 0.88
N ILE A 14 5.20 1.32 1.57
CA ILE A 14 4.72 0.99 2.92
C ILE A 14 5.92 0.72 3.82
N ASN A 15 6.04 1.47 4.91
CA ASN A 15 7.12 1.27 5.89
C ASN A 15 6.78 0.29 7.01
N ASN A 16 5.49 -0.01 7.20
CA ASN A 16 5.05 -0.98 8.20
C ASN A 16 5.43 -2.39 7.73
N GLN A 17 6.58 -2.87 8.21
CA GLN A 17 7.13 -4.16 7.85
C GLN A 17 6.16 -5.30 8.16
N SER A 18 5.33 -5.20 9.22
CA SER A 18 4.37 -6.25 9.52
C SER A 18 3.32 -6.34 8.41
N VAL A 19 2.83 -5.20 7.92
CA VAL A 19 1.85 -5.15 6.81
C VAL A 19 2.39 -5.81 5.55
N VAL A 20 3.67 -5.64 5.24
CA VAL A 20 4.27 -6.22 4.02
C VAL A 20 4.78 -7.66 4.20
N ARG A 21 5.25 -8.05 5.40
CA ARG A 21 5.80 -9.39 5.63
C ARG A 21 4.79 -10.52 5.61
N SER A 22 3.49 -10.22 5.60
CA SER A 22 2.52 -11.26 5.27
C SER A 22 1.16 -10.74 4.81
N PRO A 23 0.97 -10.51 3.50
CA PRO A 23 -0.35 -10.25 2.94
C PRO A 23 -1.24 -11.50 2.92
N PHE A 24 -0.68 -12.71 3.14
CA PHE A 24 -1.39 -13.99 2.95
C PHE A 24 -1.26 -15.00 4.12
N ASP A 25 -0.53 -14.71 5.20
CA ASP A 25 -0.53 -15.56 6.41
C ASP A 25 -1.73 -15.18 7.29
N PRO A 26 -2.66 -16.12 7.56
CA PRO A 26 -3.83 -15.88 8.38
C PRO A 26 -3.52 -15.78 9.89
N SER A 27 -2.27 -15.99 10.30
CA SER A 27 -1.88 -15.99 11.71
C SER A 27 -2.01 -14.60 12.34
N PRO A 28 -2.58 -14.49 13.57
CA PRO A 28 -2.66 -13.22 14.28
C PRO A 28 -1.25 -12.64 14.49
N THR A 29 -0.99 -11.49 13.89
CA THR A 29 0.30 -10.82 13.97
C THR A 29 0.08 -9.31 14.11
N ALA A 30 1.06 -8.61 14.69
CA ALA A 30 1.00 -7.16 14.85
C ALA A 30 0.64 -6.45 13.53
N GLY A 31 -0.25 -5.46 13.59
CA GLY A 31 -0.72 -4.74 12.39
C GLY A 31 -1.85 -5.44 11.61
N GLN A 32 -2.51 -6.46 12.16
CA GLN A 32 -3.65 -7.14 11.54
C GLN A 32 -4.76 -6.17 11.08
N SER A 33 -5.12 -5.17 11.89
CA SER A 33 -6.13 -4.17 11.50
C SER A 33 -5.73 -3.39 10.24
N ALA A 34 -4.46 -2.96 10.15
CA ALA A 34 -3.94 -2.27 8.98
C ALA A 34 -3.89 -3.18 7.74
N ARG A 35 -3.56 -4.47 7.91
CA ARG A 35 -3.59 -5.45 6.82
C ARG A 35 -5.00 -5.69 6.28
N LEU A 36 -5.99 -5.82 7.17
CA LEU A 36 -7.39 -6.00 6.77
C LEU A 36 -7.91 -4.78 6.03
N ALA A 37 -7.60 -3.58 6.52
CA ALA A 37 -7.96 -2.32 5.86
C ALA A 37 -7.30 -2.21 4.46
N LEU A 38 -6.00 -2.49 4.36
CA LEU A 38 -5.28 -2.47 3.08
C LEU A 38 -5.87 -3.48 2.08
N ARG A 39 -6.20 -4.70 2.54
CA ARG A 39 -6.83 -5.72 1.70
C ARG A 39 -8.20 -5.27 1.20
N ALA A 40 -9.03 -4.70 2.08
CA ALA A 40 -10.35 -4.19 1.69
C ALA A 40 -10.24 -3.09 0.62
N LEU A 41 -9.29 -2.15 0.78
CA LEU A 41 -9.02 -1.10 -0.20
C LEU A 41 -8.53 -1.65 -1.53
N ALA A 42 -7.60 -2.61 -1.51
CA ALA A 42 -7.09 -3.24 -2.73
C ALA A 42 -8.20 -3.99 -3.50
N THR A 43 -9.05 -4.73 -2.78
CA THR A 43 -10.19 -5.42 -3.39
C THR A 43 -11.22 -4.45 -3.96
N ALA A 44 -11.50 -3.33 -3.28
CA ALA A 44 -12.38 -2.30 -3.82
C ALA A 44 -11.81 -1.66 -5.09
N LEU A 45 -10.51 -1.33 -5.10
CA LEU A 45 -9.82 -0.78 -6.26
C LEU A 45 -9.85 -1.74 -7.46
N GLU A 46 -9.61 -3.03 -7.23
CA GLU A 46 -9.66 -4.06 -8.27
C GLU A 46 -11.08 -4.23 -8.84
N HIS A 47 -12.10 -4.13 -7.99
CA HIS A 47 -13.50 -4.22 -8.40
C HIS A 47 -13.93 -2.99 -9.22
N ASP A 48 -13.65 -1.79 -8.73
CA ASP A 48 -14.11 -0.53 -9.34
C ASP A 48 -13.27 -0.16 -10.57
N HIS A 49 -12.00 -0.58 -10.59
CA HIS A 49 -11.03 -0.22 -11.63
C HIS A 49 -10.17 -1.42 -12.05
N PRO A 50 -10.74 -2.42 -12.75
CA PRO A 50 -10.05 -3.67 -13.07
C PRO A 50 -8.85 -3.51 -14.02
N ALA A 51 -8.72 -2.35 -14.67
CA ALA A 51 -7.58 -2.02 -15.53
C ALA A 51 -6.45 -1.32 -14.76
N VAL A 52 -6.62 -0.93 -13.50
CA VAL A 52 -5.57 -0.27 -12.70
C VAL A 52 -4.53 -1.29 -12.27
N GLN A 53 -3.25 -0.93 -12.44
CA GLN A 53 -2.14 -1.72 -11.90
C GLN A 53 -1.63 -1.08 -10.60
N LEU A 54 -1.82 -1.75 -9.47
CA LEU A 54 -1.27 -1.34 -8.18
C LEU A 54 -0.05 -2.19 -7.82
N THR A 55 1.09 -1.54 -7.57
CA THR A 55 2.29 -2.18 -7.03
C THR A 55 2.45 -1.78 -5.56
N MET A 56 2.64 -2.75 -4.67
CA MET A 56 2.97 -2.50 -3.26
C MET A 56 4.45 -2.80 -3.02
N GLN A 57 5.19 -1.83 -2.49
CA GLN A 57 6.62 -1.99 -2.19
C GLN A 57 6.89 -1.65 -0.72
N TRP A 58 7.63 -2.52 -0.05
CA TRP A 58 8.15 -2.20 1.27
C TRP A 58 9.31 -1.22 1.17
N LEU A 59 9.34 -0.25 2.07
CA LEU A 59 10.45 0.66 2.24
C LEU A 59 10.86 0.67 3.73
N ALA A 60 12.15 0.64 4.02
CA ALA A 60 12.60 0.82 5.40
C ALA A 60 12.31 2.25 5.88
N GLY A 61 11.69 2.37 7.06
CA GLY A 61 11.49 3.67 7.71
C GLY A 61 12.79 4.26 8.26
N HIS A 62 12.79 5.55 8.60
CA HIS A 62 13.90 6.27 9.24
C HIS A 62 15.21 6.26 8.44
N LEU A 63 15.12 6.27 7.11
CA LEU A 63 16.26 6.37 6.20
C LEU A 63 16.30 7.70 5.42
N GLU A 64 15.68 8.76 5.96
CA GLU A 64 15.70 10.10 5.31
C GLU A 64 15.07 10.10 3.91
N VAL A 65 14.13 9.18 3.65
CA VAL A 65 13.36 9.17 2.41
C VAL A 65 12.23 10.19 2.53
N PRO A 66 12.29 11.34 1.80
CA PRO A 66 11.46 12.50 2.14
C PRO A 66 9.96 12.23 2.11
N GLY A 67 9.49 11.46 1.12
CA GLY A 67 8.06 11.11 1.01
C GLY A 67 7.57 10.17 2.10
N ASN A 68 8.43 9.27 2.59
CA ASN A 68 8.07 8.35 3.67
C ASN A 68 8.06 9.06 5.03
N GLU A 69 8.99 9.99 5.25
CA GLU A 69 9.02 10.78 6.49
C GLU A 69 7.82 11.71 6.57
N LEU A 70 7.45 12.36 5.46
CA LEU A 70 6.24 13.17 5.42
C LEU A 70 5.00 12.33 5.75
N ALA A 71 4.88 11.14 5.17
CA ALA A 71 3.77 10.24 5.46
C ALA A 71 3.73 9.80 6.94
N ASP A 72 4.89 9.56 7.56
CA ASP A 72 5.01 9.19 8.97
C ASP A 72 4.61 10.35 9.90
N GLU A 73 5.05 11.58 9.60
CA GLU A 73 4.67 12.77 10.35
C GLU A 73 3.17 13.07 10.25
N GLU A 74 2.56 12.96 9.06
CA GLU A 74 1.11 13.11 8.92
C GLU A 74 0.34 12.02 9.67
N ALA A 75 0.83 10.78 9.66
CA ALA A 75 0.20 9.69 10.41
C ALA A 75 0.25 9.95 11.92
N LYS A 76 1.35 10.50 12.45
CA LYS A 76 1.47 10.88 13.87
C LYS A 76 0.52 12.02 14.24
N ARG A 77 0.29 12.99 13.34
CA ARG A 77 -0.63 14.11 13.56
C ARG A 77 -2.10 13.70 13.59
N ALA A 78 -2.44 12.62 12.90
CA ALA A 78 -3.82 12.13 12.77
C ALA A 78 -4.25 11.17 13.91
N ALA A 79 -3.32 10.76 14.78
CA ALA A 79 -3.56 9.84 15.89
C ALA A 79 -3.95 10.57 17.18
#